data_AF-A0A662JKP0-F1
#
_entry.id   AF-A0A662JKP0-F1
#
_cell.length_a   1.000
_cell.length_b   1.000
_cell.length_c   1.000
_cell.angle_alpha   90.00
_cell.angle_beta   90.00
_cell.angle_gamma   90.00
#
_symmetry.space_group_name_H-M   'P 1'
#
loop_
_entity.id
_entity.type
_entity.pdbx_description
1 polymer ?
#
loop_
_entity_poly.entity_id
_entity_poly.type
_entity_poly.pdbx_seq_one_letter_code
_entity_poly.pdbx_strand_id
1 'polypeptide(L)'
;MPSSRVDSSRVLEELGYEYYSYVEPAVKPDEVEVRFEDLIPQFKVKELPISSRRLYRHQLEAYEALRSGFNVVLRSGTGSGKTEAWLLYTLTRRVPTLAVYPTLALANDQIRRISSYASAVGLTVEVIDASRRNLLIREKGRSKLRSILAGCDVV
;
A
#
# COMPACT_ATOMS: atom_id res chain seq x y z
N MET A 1 -5.72 11.55 -23.83
CA MET A 1 -4.81 12.70 -24.04
C MET A 1 -3.62 12.52 -23.11
N PRO A 2 -2.37 12.66 -23.58
CA PRO A 2 -1.23 12.61 -22.67
C PRO A 2 -1.28 13.86 -21.78
N SER A 3 -1.37 13.69 -20.46
CA SER A 3 -1.27 14.83 -19.54
C SER A 3 0.11 15.46 -19.73
N SER A 4 0.17 16.70 -20.22
CA SER A 4 1.40 17.49 -20.14
C SER A 4 1.77 17.57 -18.66
N ARG A 5 2.89 16.96 -18.28
CA ARG A 5 3.44 17.17 -16.94
C ARG A 5 3.69 18.67 -16.82
N VAL A 6 3.06 19.29 -15.83
CA VAL A 6 3.29 20.71 -15.52
C VAL A 6 4.68 20.83 -14.93
N ASP A 7 5.51 21.66 -15.55
CA ASP A 7 6.81 22.01 -15.00
C ASP A 7 6.61 23.04 -13.89
N SER A 8 6.74 22.59 -12.64
CA SER A 8 6.56 23.45 -11.47
C SER A 8 7.56 24.60 -11.42
N SER A 9 8.77 24.42 -11.97
CA SER A 9 9.79 25.49 -12.02
C SER A 9 9.31 26.66 -12.87
N ARG A 10 8.76 26.36 -14.06
CA ARG A 10 8.20 27.37 -14.95
C ARG A 10 7.02 28.11 -14.34
N VAL A 11 6.12 27.40 -13.65
CA VAL A 11 4.97 28.02 -12.99
C VAL A 11 5.41 28.96 -11.86
N LEU A 12 6.42 28.58 -11.08
CA LEU A 12 6.94 29.40 -9.99
C LEU A 12 7.69 30.64 -10.52
N GLU A 13 8.42 30.51 -11.63
CA GLU A 13 9.01 31.64 -12.37
C GLU A 13 7.95 32.64 -12.85
N GLU A 14 6.90 32.16 -13.52
CA GLU A 14 5.81 33.02 -14.02
C GLU A 14 5.08 33.77 -12.90
N LEU A 15 5.06 33.21 -11.69
CA LEU A 15 4.48 33.83 -10.49
C LEU A 15 5.46 34.76 -9.74
N GLY A 16 6.71 34.88 -10.21
CA GLY A 16 7.73 35.74 -9.62
C GLY A 16 8.32 35.22 -8.29
N TYR A 17 8.22 33.92 -8.02
CA TYR A 17 8.83 33.31 -6.83
C TYR A 17 10.31 33.00 -7.05
N GLU A 18 11.13 33.27 -6.04
CA GLU A 18 12.50 32.77 -5.96
C GLU A 18 12.49 31.38 -5.32
N TYR A 19 13.16 30.40 -5.94
CA TYR A 19 13.16 29.02 -5.47
C TYR A 19 14.50 28.31 -5.73
N TYR A 20 14.74 27.26 -4.96
CA TYR A 20 15.80 26.27 -5.23
C TYR A 20 15.15 25.01 -5.82
N SER A 21 15.73 24.46 -6.88
CA SER A 21 15.25 23.22 -7.49
C SER A 21 16.32 22.15 -7.44
N TYR A 22 15.90 20.95 -7.06
CA TYR A 22 16.71 19.74 -7.10
C TYR A 22 15.87 18.62 -7.73
N VAL A 23 16.40 18.02 -8.80
CA VAL A 23 15.71 16.96 -9.54
C VAL A 23 16.54 15.69 -9.44
N GLU A 24 16.01 14.69 -8.75
CA GLU A 24 16.56 13.34 -8.79
C GLU A 24 16.07 12.62 -10.06
N PRO A 25 16.97 11.98 -10.84
CA PRO A 25 16.56 11.22 -12.01
C PRO A 25 15.69 10.03 -11.58
N ALA A 26 14.66 9.74 -12.37
CA ALA A 26 13.79 8.60 -12.11
C ALA A 26 14.58 7.28 -12.26
N VAL A 27 14.66 6.51 -11.17
CA VAL A 27 15.24 5.17 -11.18
C VAL A 27 14.10 4.15 -11.20
N LYS A 28 14.00 3.37 -12.28
CA LYS A 28 13.04 2.25 -12.34
C LYS A 28 13.56 1.13 -11.45
N PRO A 29 12.75 0.57 -10.52
CA PRO A 29 13.18 -0.58 -9.74
C PRO A 29 13.41 -1.80 -10.64
N ASP A 30 14.39 -2.64 -10.27
CA ASP A 30 14.62 -3.92 -10.93
C ASP A 30 13.38 -4.82 -10.80
N GLU A 31 12.99 -5.46 -11.90
CA GLU A 31 11.89 -6.42 -11.96
C GLU A 31 12.42 -7.86 -11.96
N VAL A 32 11.58 -8.80 -11.50
CA VAL A 32 11.79 -10.24 -11.61
C VAL A 32 10.74 -10.86 -12.53
N GLU A 33 10.96 -12.08 -13.02
CA GLU A 33 10.01 -12.74 -13.94
C GLU A 33 8.68 -13.13 -13.26
N VAL A 34 8.68 -13.26 -11.93
CA VAL A 34 7.48 -13.55 -11.14
C VAL A 34 6.48 -12.40 -11.27
N ARG A 35 5.20 -12.72 -11.47
CA ARG A 35 4.08 -11.77 -11.52
C ARG A 35 3.23 -11.84 -10.25
N PHE A 36 2.38 -10.84 -10.05
CA PHE A 36 1.45 -10.83 -8.93
C PHE A 36 0.50 -12.03 -8.96
N GLU A 37 0.01 -12.41 -10.15
CA GLU A 37 -0.87 -13.58 -10.30
C GLU A 37 -0.20 -14.92 -10.03
N ASP A 38 1.13 -15.01 -10.11
CA ASP A 38 1.86 -16.23 -9.80
C ASP A 38 1.87 -16.51 -8.29
N LEU A 39 1.88 -15.45 -7.47
CA LEU A 39 1.81 -15.53 -6.01
C LEU A 39 0.37 -15.53 -5.49
N ILE A 40 -0.53 -14.79 -6.14
CA ILE A 40 -1.93 -14.64 -5.74
C ILE A 40 -2.83 -14.87 -6.97
N PRO A 41 -3.16 -16.13 -7.32
CA PRO A 41 -3.97 -16.46 -8.49
C PRO A 41 -5.35 -15.79 -8.50
N GLN A 42 -5.89 -15.46 -7.31
CA GLN A 42 -7.16 -14.75 -7.17
C GLN A 42 -7.13 -13.36 -7.80
N PHE A 43 -5.96 -12.72 -7.92
CA PHE A 43 -5.86 -11.41 -8.58
C PHE A 43 -6.27 -11.51 -10.05
N LYS A 44 -5.85 -12.58 -10.74
CA LYS A 44 -6.26 -12.86 -12.12
C LYS A 44 -7.75 -13.14 -12.23
N VAL A 45 -8.30 -13.96 -11.33
CA VAL A 45 -9.74 -14.29 -11.30
C VAL A 45 -10.61 -13.05 -11.06
N LYS A 46 -10.09 -12.10 -10.27
CA LYS A 46 -10.76 -10.83 -9.96
C LYS A 46 -10.36 -9.69 -10.90
N GLU A 47 -9.62 -10.01 -11.96
CA GLU A 47 -9.20 -9.08 -13.03
C GLU A 47 -8.51 -7.82 -12.48
N LEU A 48 -7.72 -7.94 -11.41
CA LEU A 48 -7.03 -6.78 -10.85
C LEU A 48 -6.01 -6.25 -11.88
N PRO A 49 -5.91 -4.93 -12.11
CA PRO A 49 -5.00 -4.36 -13.10
C PRO A 49 -3.52 -4.67 -12.88
N ILE A 50 -3.14 -5.07 -11.66
CA ILE A 50 -1.76 -5.40 -11.30
C ILE A 50 -1.40 -6.87 -11.58
N SER A 51 -2.38 -7.74 -11.83
CA SER A 51 -2.22 -9.21 -11.88
C SER A 51 -1.07 -9.68 -12.77
N SER A 52 -1.02 -9.18 -14.01
CA SER A 52 -0.02 -9.58 -15.02
C SER A 52 1.31 -8.82 -14.91
N ARG A 53 1.42 -7.86 -13.99
CA ARG A 53 2.66 -7.10 -13.79
C ARG A 53 3.69 -7.96 -13.08
N ARG A 54 4.95 -7.77 -13.47
CA ARG A 54 6.10 -8.35 -12.79
C ARG A 54 6.28 -7.70 -11.42
N LEU A 55 6.73 -8.48 -10.46
CA LEU A 55 7.17 -7.97 -9.17
C LEU A 55 8.47 -7.21 -9.33
N TYR A 56 8.65 -6.18 -8.51
CA TYR A 56 9.98 -5.64 -8.28
C TYR A 56 10.79 -6.60 -7.42
N ARG A 57 12.10 -6.69 -7.68
CA ARG A 57 13.04 -7.54 -6.94
C ARG A 57 12.91 -7.37 -5.43
N HIS A 58 12.88 -6.14 -4.96
CA HIS A 58 12.75 -5.82 -3.54
C HIS A 58 11.40 -6.25 -2.93
N GLN A 59 10.33 -6.38 -3.73
CA GLN A 59 9.04 -6.90 -3.27
C GLN A 59 9.13 -8.41 -3.03
N LEU A 60 9.75 -9.15 -3.95
CA LEU A 60 9.95 -10.58 -3.81
C LEU A 60 10.90 -10.90 -2.64
N GLU A 61 12.02 -10.19 -2.54
CA GLU A 61 12.99 -10.36 -1.43
C GLU A 61 12.36 -10.06 -0.07
N ALA A 62 11.57 -8.98 0.04
CA ALA A 62 10.85 -8.67 1.27
C ALA A 62 9.81 -9.76 1.61
N TYR A 63 9.06 -10.23 0.60
CA TYR A 63 8.10 -11.32 0.77
C TYR A 63 8.76 -12.60 1.30
N GLU A 64 9.89 -13.01 0.72
CA GLU A 64 10.62 -14.22 1.11
C GLU A 64 11.25 -14.10 2.51
N ALA A 65 11.79 -12.93 2.85
CA ALA A 65 12.32 -12.65 4.18
C ALA A 65 11.23 -12.71 5.25
N LEU A 66 10.08 -12.06 5.00
CA LEU A 66 8.92 -12.14 5.90
C LEU A 66 8.40 -13.57 6.03
N ARG A 67 8.33 -14.33 4.92
CA ARG A 67 7.93 -15.76 4.93
C ARG A 67 8.88 -16.62 5.75
N SER A 68 10.14 -16.24 5.85
CA SER A 68 11.18 -16.92 6.64
C SER A 68 11.22 -16.46 8.11
N GLY A 69 10.31 -15.57 8.52
CA GLY A 69 10.20 -15.10 9.90
C GLY A 69 11.15 -13.95 10.27
N PHE A 70 11.78 -13.31 9.28
CA PHE A 70 12.68 -12.17 9.53
C PHE A 70 11.92 -10.84 9.59
N ASN A 71 12.48 -9.90 10.35
CA ASN A 71 12.08 -8.50 10.31
C ASN A 71 12.75 -7.81 9.11
N VAL A 72 11.99 -6.99 8.38
CA VAL A 72 12.47 -6.33 7.16
C VAL A 72 12.44 -4.81 7.30
N VAL A 73 13.55 -4.17 6.96
CA VAL A 73 13.60 -2.71 6.72
C VAL A 73 13.76 -2.50 5.22
N LEU A 74 12.70 -2.05 4.57
CA LEU A 74 12.67 -1.88 3.12
C LEU A 74 13.06 -0.45 2.70
N ARG A 75 14.21 -0.31 2.06
CA ARG A 75 14.64 0.97 1.46
C ARG A 75 14.33 1.00 -0.03
N SER A 76 13.36 1.81 -0.43
CA SER A 76 13.06 2.05 -1.85
C SER A 76 12.47 3.44 -2.09
N GLY A 77 12.60 3.96 -3.32
CA GLY A 77 12.12 5.29 -3.71
C GLY A 77 10.61 5.46 -3.58
N THR A 78 10.10 6.69 -3.63
CA THR A 78 8.64 6.95 -3.66
C THR A 78 8.01 6.29 -4.89
N GLY A 79 6.76 5.83 -4.77
CA GLY A 79 6.04 5.17 -5.87
C GLY A 79 6.58 3.79 -6.31
N SER A 80 7.63 3.26 -5.67
CA SER A 80 8.26 1.99 -6.05
C SER A 80 7.56 0.72 -5.54
N GLY A 81 6.32 0.80 -5.04
CA GLY A 81 5.56 -0.40 -4.65
C GLY A 81 5.92 -1.01 -3.30
N LYS A 82 6.32 -0.19 -2.31
CA LYS A 82 6.56 -0.62 -0.92
C LYS A 82 5.34 -1.28 -0.27
N THR A 83 4.14 -0.81 -0.59
CA THR A 83 2.90 -1.34 -0.03
C THR A 83 2.73 -2.81 -0.38
N GLU A 84 3.03 -3.18 -1.61
CA GLU A 84 2.93 -4.57 -2.08
C GLU A 84 3.92 -5.48 -1.37
N ALA A 85 5.13 -4.98 -1.06
CA ALA A 85 6.19 -5.80 -0.49
C ALA A 85 5.76 -6.49 0.82
N TRP A 86 5.10 -5.77 1.74
CA TRP A 86 4.55 -6.36 2.95
C TRP A 86 3.19 -7.00 2.72
N LEU A 87 2.35 -6.40 1.87
CA LEU A 87 0.97 -6.86 1.66
C LEU A 87 0.92 -8.24 0.98
N LEU A 88 1.87 -8.56 0.09
CA LEU A 88 1.99 -9.90 -0.50
C LEU A 88 2.11 -10.99 0.58
N TYR A 89 2.89 -10.74 1.63
CA TYR A 89 3.02 -11.67 2.75
C TYR A 89 1.69 -11.82 3.49
N THR A 90 1.08 -10.70 3.87
CA THR A 90 -0.24 -10.68 4.54
C THR A 90 -1.29 -11.45 3.76
N LEU A 91 -1.42 -11.21 2.45
CA LEU A 91 -2.47 -11.81 1.62
C LEU A 91 -2.24 -13.31 1.35
N THR A 92 -1.00 -13.71 1.04
CA THR A 92 -0.69 -15.11 0.72
C THR A 92 -0.68 -16.01 1.96
N ARG A 93 -0.27 -15.47 3.11
CA ARG A 93 -0.16 -16.23 4.37
C ARG A 93 -1.35 -16.01 5.31
N ARG A 94 -2.27 -15.10 4.96
CA ARG A 94 -3.45 -14.73 5.76
C ARG A 94 -3.08 -14.39 7.20
N VAL A 95 -2.04 -13.57 7.36
CA VAL A 95 -1.52 -13.16 8.67
C VAL A 95 -2.24 -11.89 9.13
N PRO A 96 -2.85 -11.86 10.32
CA PRO A 96 -3.42 -10.65 10.89
C PRO A 96 -2.39 -9.53 10.90
N THR A 97 -2.71 -8.39 10.28
CA THR A 97 -1.74 -7.32 10.00
C THR A 97 -2.25 -5.98 10.52
N LEU A 98 -1.38 -5.25 11.24
CA LEU A 98 -1.59 -3.86 11.61
C LEU A 98 -0.68 -2.97 10.75
N ALA A 99 -1.27 -2.14 9.89
CA ALA A 99 -0.55 -1.21 9.04
C ALA A 99 -0.63 0.21 9.62
N VAL A 100 0.51 0.72 10.12
CA VAL A 100 0.58 2.05 10.72
C VAL A 100 1.12 3.06 9.72
N TYR A 101 0.39 4.15 9.51
CA TYR A 101 0.78 5.26 8.66
C TYR A 101 0.96 6.55 9.48
N PRO A 102 1.94 7.41 9.13
CA PRO A 102 2.22 8.64 9.87
C PRO A 102 1.12 9.70 9.75
N THR A 103 0.35 9.70 8.65
CA THR A 103 -0.69 10.71 8.40
C THR A 103 -1.98 10.07 7.89
N LEU A 104 -3.12 10.70 8.19
CA LEU A 104 -4.43 10.26 7.70
C LEU A 104 -4.52 10.30 6.17
N ALA A 105 -3.92 11.32 5.54
CA ALA A 105 -3.89 11.44 4.09
C ALA A 105 -3.21 10.22 3.45
N LEU A 106 -2.02 9.84 3.97
CA LEU A 106 -1.29 8.69 3.45
C LEU A 106 -2.05 7.37 3.70
N ALA A 107 -2.64 7.20 4.88
CA ALA A 107 -3.47 6.03 5.20
C ALA A 107 -4.65 5.90 4.22
N ASN A 108 -5.37 7.00 3.99
CA ASN A 108 -6.52 7.07 3.09
C ASN A 108 -6.15 6.87 1.61
N ASP A 109 -4.92 7.18 1.22
CA ASP A 109 -4.42 6.86 -0.12
C ASP A 109 -4.10 5.37 -0.28
N GLN A 110 -3.62 4.72 0.78
CA GLN A 110 -3.31 3.28 0.72
C GLN A 110 -4.54 2.40 0.88
N ILE A 111 -5.56 2.82 1.65
CA ILE A 111 -6.69 1.95 1.99
C ILE A 111 -7.43 1.42 0.76
N ARG A 112 -7.69 2.25 -0.25
CA ARG A 112 -8.41 1.83 -1.46
C ARG A 112 -7.71 0.65 -2.14
N ARG A 113 -6.37 0.72 -2.20
CA ARG A 113 -5.52 -0.29 -2.82
C ARG A 113 -5.46 -1.56 -1.98
N ILE A 114 -5.25 -1.42 -0.67
CA ILE A 114 -5.23 -2.55 0.27
C ILE A 114 -6.57 -3.29 0.24
N SER A 115 -7.70 -2.59 0.35
CA SER A 115 -9.04 -3.19 0.33
C SER A 115 -9.35 -3.88 -1.00
N SER A 116 -8.92 -3.31 -2.14
CA SER A 116 -9.07 -3.96 -3.44
C SER A 116 -8.33 -5.30 -3.50
N TYR A 117 -7.10 -5.36 -2.97
CA TYR A 117 -6.31 -6.60 -3.00
C TYR A 117 -6.79 -7.62 -1.97
N ALA A 118 -7.13 -7.16 -0.77
CA ALA A 118 -7.67 -8.00 0.30
C ALA A 118 -9.02 -8.63 -0.09
N SER A 119 -9.94 -7.84 -0.67
CA SER A 119 -11.22 -8.36 -1.13
C SER A 119 -11.08 -9.43 -2.22
N ALA A 120 -10.03 -9.36 -3.05
CA ALA A 120 -9.78 -10.38 -4.06
C ALA A 120 -9.47 -11.76 -3.47
N VAL A 121 -8.88 -11.81 -2.27
CA VAL A 121 -8.57 -13.05 -1.53
C VAL A 121 -9.55 -13.35 -0.39
N GLY A 122 -10.61 -12.56 -0.26
CA GLY A 122 -11.65 -12.71 0.75
C GLY A 122 -11.25 -12.27 2.16
N LEU A 123 -10.28 -11.36 2.29
CA LEU A 123 -9.83 -10.80 3.56
C LEU A 123 -10.50 -9.45 3.84
N THR A 124 -10.72 -9.19 5.13
CA THR A 124 -11.38 -7.99 5.65
C THR A 124 -10.37 -6.92 6.04
N VAL A 125 -10.72 -5.66 5.79
CA VAL A 125 -9.89 -4.49 6.11
C VAL A 125 -10.74 -3.46 6.83
N GLU A 126 -10.26 -2.93 7.95
CA GLU A 126 -10.89 -1.80 8.65
C GLU A 126 -9.84 -0.71 8.88
N VAL A 127 -10.26 0.55 8.94
CA VAL A 127 -9.37 1.68 9.26
C VAL A 127 -9.74 2.23 10.61
N ILE A 128 -8.73 2.50 11.45
CA ILE A 128 -8.95 3.14 12.75
C ILE A 128 -8.11 4.40 12.89
N ASP A 129 -8.78 5.54 12.76
CA ASP A 129 -8.30 6.84 13.21
C ASP A 129 -9.07 7.33 14.44
N ALA A 130 -8.71 8.51 14.95
CA ALA A 130 -9.36 9.09 16.13
C ALA A 130 -10.87 9.32 15.91
N SER A 131 -11.27 9.82 14.73
CA SER A 131 -12.66 10.13 14.39
C SER A 131 -13.50 8.84 14.25
N ARG A 132 -13.01 7.88 13.46
CA ARG A 132 -13.63 6.57 13.24
C ARG A 132 -13.74 5.77 14.52
N ARG A 133 -12.70 5.78 15.37
CA ARG A 133 -12.74 5.18 16.71
C ARG A 133 -13.81 5.82 17.58
N ASN A 134 -13.87 7.15 17.65
CA ASN A 134 -14.83 7.86 18.49
C ASN A 134 -16.27 7.59 18.04
N LEU A 135 -16.52 7.55 16.72
CA LEU A 135 -17.81 7.17 16.14
C LEU A 135 -18.20 5.74 16.54
N LEU A 136 -17.32 4.76 16.30
CA LEU A 136 -17.60 3.35 16.60
C LEU A 136 -17.79 3.10 18.11
N ILE A 137 -17.06 3.82 18.97
CA ILE A 137 -17.26 3.74 20.43
C ILE A 137 -18.64 4.28 20.80
N ARG A 138 -19.08 5.40 20.21
CA ARG A 138 -20.41 5.96 20.48
C ARG A 138 -21.54 5.05 20.00
N GLU A 139 -21.39 4.44 18.84
CA GLU A 139 -22.42 3.59 18.24
C GLU A 139 -22.49 2.18 18.84
N LYS A 140 -21.34 1.57 19.14
CA LYS A 140 -21.23 0.13 19.45
C LYS A 140 -20.59 -0.16 20.82
N GLY A 141 -19.98 0.83 21.45
CA GLY A 141 -19.22 0.67 22.69
C GLY A 141 -17.81 0.11 22.49
N ARG A 142 -16.94 0.34 23.49
CA ARG A 142 -15.51 -0.04 23.44
C ARG A 142 -15.29 -1.54 23.30
N SER A 143 -16.07 -2.36 24.02
CA SER A 143 -15.92 -3.82 23.98
C SER A 143 -16.23 -4.38 22.58
N LYS A 144 -17.30 -3.91 21.95
CA LYS A 144 -17.68 -4.35 20.60
C LYS A 144 -16.67 -3.88 19.55
N LEU A 145 -16.13 -2.66 19.68
CA LEU A 145 -15.04 -2.20 18.80
C LEU A 145 -13.84 -3.14 18.85
N ARG A 146 -13.37 -3.51 20.05
CA ARG A 146 -12.26 -4.47 20.19
C ARG A 146 -12.55 -5.81 19.52
N SER A 147 -13.79 -6.31 19.67
CA SER A 147 -14.23 -7.54 19.03
C SER A 147 -14.28 -7.43 17.50
N ILE A 148 -14.66 -6.27 16.95
CA ILE A 148 -14.65 -6.02 15.50
C ILE A 148 -13.20 -6.03 15.00
N LEU A 149 -12.32 -5.25 15.63
CA LEU A 149 -10.91 -5.15 15.21
C LEU A 149 -10.15 -6.46 15.33
N ALA A 150 -10.44 -7.26 16.36
CA ALA A 150 -9.85 -8.59 16.51
C ALA A 150 -10.36 -9.59 15.46
N GLY A 151 -11.49 -9.32 14.81
CA GLY A 151 -12.03 -10.13 13.72
C GLY A 151 -11.61 -9.67 12.32
N CYS A 152 -10.87 -8.57 12.21
CA CYS A 152 -10.36 -8.06 10.93
C CYS A 152 -9.02 -8.69 10.58
N ASP A 153 -8.80 -8.97 9.30
CA ASP A 153 -7.52 -9.51 8.82
C ASP A 153 -6.44 -8.42 8.67
N VAL A 154 -6.85 -7.20 8.33
CA VAL A 154 -5.98 -6.02 8.24
C VAL A 154 -6.64 -4.83 8.93
N VAL A 155 -5.86 -4.13 9.76
CA VAL A 155 -6.24 -2.88 10.45
C VAL A 155 -5.24 -1.77 10.14
#